data_AF-A0A820LL89-F1
#
_entry.id   AF-A0A820LL89-F1
#
_cell.length_a   1.000
_cell.length_b   1.000
_cell.length_c   1.000
_cell.angle_alpha   90.00
_cell.angle_beta   90.00
_cell.angle_gamma   90.00
#
_symmetry.space_group_name_H-M   'P 1'
#
loop_
_entity.id
_entity.type
_entity.pdbx_description
1 polymer ?
#
loop_
_entity_poly.entity_id
_entity_poly.type
_entity_poly.pdbx_seq_one_letter_code
_entity_poly.pdbx_strand_id
1 'polypeptide(L)'
;TPPTASQINGAILHHTLGNGDFRVFANMYKEVTIAQANLTKNNAVEEIDRVLTQCLFKGRPVYIGLAVDLSDYEIDVDPSSIKPLNLSLVHNPKDEHQAALENVLDLVKKAERIIAIVDA
;
A
#
# COMPACT_ATOMS: atom_id res chain seq x y z
N THR A 1 -7.14 16.24 2.83
CA THR A 1 -7.36 16.61 4.24
C THR A 1 -7.10 18.11 4.41
N PRO A 2 -7.48 18.73 5.54
CA PRO A 2 -7.27 20.16 5.77
C PRO A 2 -5.80 20.61 5.64
N PRO A 3 -5.50 21.91 5.46
CA PRO A 3 -4.13 22.39 5.30
C PRO A 3 -3.21 21.97 6.45
N THR A 4 -1.94 21.71 6.15
CA THR A 4 -0.93 21.25 7.13
C THR A 4 -0.88 22.15 8.37
N ALA A 5 -0.89 23.48 8.18
CA ALA A 5 -0.87 24.44 9.29
C ALA A 5 -2.10 24.29 10.21
N SER A 6 -3.28 24.06 9.65
CA SER A 6 -4.50 23.84 10.45
C SER A 6 -4.45 22.52 11.21
N GLN A 7 -3.85 21.47 10.62
CA GLN A 7 -3.64 20.20 11.30
C GLN A 7 -2.71 20.35 12.50
N ILE A 8 -1.55 21.02 12.30
CA ILE A 8 -0.55 21.28 13.34
C ILE A 8 -1.15 22.08 14.50
N ASN A 9 -1.98 23.07 14.19
CA ASN A 9 -2.60 23.93 15.19
C ASN A 9 -3.83 23.31 15.88
N GLY A 10 -4.21 22.06 15.54
CA GLY A 10 -5.38 21.41 16.13
C GLY A 10 -6.69 22.15 15.86
N ALA A 11 -6.80 22.83 14.71
CA ALA A 11 -7.94 23.69 14.43
C ALA A 11 -9.28 22.93 14.38
N ILE A 12 -10.35 23.54 14.88
CA ILE A 12 -11.70 23.00 14.74
C ILE A 12 -12.18 23.32 13.34
N LEU A 13 -12.35 22.29 12.52
CA LEU A 13 -12.67 22.43 11.09
C LEU A 13 -13.83 21.53 10.67
N HIS A 14 -14.53 21.97 9.63
CA HIS A 14 -15.52 21.16 8.93
C HIS A 14 -14.85 19.89 8.36
N HIS A 15 -15.62 18.79 8.31
CA HIS A 15 -15.14 17.44 7.93
C HIS A 15 -14.03 16.85 8.82
N THR A 16 -13.98 17.25 10.09
CA THR A 16 -13.24 16.56 11.15
C THR A 16 -14.17 16.20 12.30
N LEU A 17 -13.68 15.53 13.33
CA LEU A 17 -14.44 15.32 14.57
C LEU A 17 -14.43 16.55 15.50
N GLY A 18 -13.82 17.66 15.09
CA GLY A 18 -13.73 18.88 15.89
C GLY A 18 -12.92 18.75 17.17
N ASN A 19 -12.12 17.69 17.30
CA ASN A 19 -11.34 17.35 18.49
C ASN A 19 -9.84 17.66 18.37
N GLY A 20 -9.43 18.33 17.29
CA GLY A 20 -8.03 18.67 16.99
C GLY A 20 -7.17 17.51 16.46
N ASP A 21 -7.70 16.29 16.40
CA ASP A 21 -7.00 15.13 15.84
C ASP A 21 -7.41 14.89 14.37
N PHE A 22 -6.50 15.19 13.46
CA PHE A 22 -6.69 15.01 12.02
C PHE A 22 -6.32 13.61 11.52
N ARG A 23 -5.87 12.72 12.41
CA ARG A 23 -5.49 11.34 12.11
C ARG A 23 -6.61 10.34 12.36
N VAL A 24 -7.72 10.75 12.98
CA VAL A 24 -8.82 9.83 13.34
C VAL A 24 -9.27 8.95 12.17
N PHE A 25 -9.57 9.53 11.01
CA PHE A 25 -10.02 8.75 9.86
C PHE A 25 -8.94 7.81 9.33
N ALA A 26 -7.68 8.26 9.27
CA ALA A 26 -6.58 7.40 8.88
C ALA A 26 -6.44 6.20 9.83
N ASN A 27 -6.56 6.44 11.14
CA ASN A 27 -6.54 5.40 12.16
C ASN A 27 -7.68 4.40 11.99
N MET A 28 -8.89 4.85 11.62
CA MET A 28 -10.00 3.96 11.29
C MET A 28 -9.70 3.10 10.06
N TYR A 29 -9.13 3.67 9.00
CA TYR A 29 -8.79 2.93 7.79
C TYR A 29 -7.66 1.91 7.99
N LYS A 30 -6.87 2.04 9.07
CA LYS A 30 -5.74 1.13 9.33
C LYS A 30 -6.19 -0.33 9.42
N GLU A 31 -7.38 -0.55 9.97
CA GLU A 31 -7.96 -1.89 10.14
C GLU A 31 -8.36 -2.55 8.81
N VAL A 32 -8.49 -1.78 7.73
CA VAL A 32 -8.96 -2.26 6.42
C VAL A 32 -7.99 -1.95 5.28
N THR A 33 -6.76 -1.54 5.58
CA THR A 33 -5.75 -1.20 4.56
C THR A 33 -4.43 -1.92 4.83
N ILE A 34 -3.74 -2.33 3.77
CA ILE A 34 -2.46 -3.06 3.90
C ILE A 34 -1.27 -2.13 4.13
N ALA A 35 -1.40 -0.87 3.70
CA ALA A 35 -0.43 0.17 3.91
C ALA A 35 -1.13 1.53 3.95
N GLN A 36 -0.54 2.45 4.71
CA GLN A 36 -0.96 3.84 4.77
C GLN A 36 0.22 4.79 4.73
N ALA A 37 0.00 5.99 4.19
CA ALA A 37 0.91 7.13 4.30
C ALA A 37 0.14 8.41 4.61
N ASN A 38 0.75 9.31 5.38
CA ASN A 38 0.36 10.72 5.44
C ASN A 38 1.47 11.52 4.78
N LEU A 39 1.17 12.10 3.63
CA LEU A 39 2.16 12.77 2.81
C LEU A 39 2.55 14.11 3.42
N THR A 40 3.84 14.37 3.33
CA THR A 40 4.52 15.60 3.66
C THR A 40 5.44 15.91 2.49
N LYS A 41 5.95 17.14 2.43
CA LYS A 41 6.92 17.57 1.41
C LYS A 41 8.15 16.66 1.33
N ASN A 42 8.54 16.07 2.46
CA ASN A 42 9.80 15.35 2.60
C ASN A 42 9.68 13.84 2.33
N ASN A 43 8.46 13.27 2.38
CA ASN A 43 8.25 11.82 2.23
C ASN A 43 7.41 11.44 1.02
N ALA A 44 6.86 12.42 0.27
CA ALA A 44 5.89 12.15 -0.79
C ALA A 44 6.43 11.17 -1.84
N VAL A 45 7.68 11.36 -2.29
CA VAL A 45 8.32 10.51 -3.30
C VAL A 45 8.37 9.05 -2.86
N GLU A 46 8.93 8.79 -1.67
CA GLU A 46 9.13 7.42 -1.19
C GLU A 46 7.83 6.74 -0.75
N GLU A 47 6.94 7.48 -0.08
CA GLU A 47 5.73 6.92 0.51
C GLU A 47 4.66 6.59 -0.54
N ILE A 48 4.57 7.36 -1.63
CA ILE A 48 3.68 7.03 -2.74
C ILE A 48 4.09 5.68 -3.35
N ASP A 49 5.36 5.52 -3.69
CA ASP A 49 5.88 4.29 -4.28
C ASP A 49 5.70 3.11 -3.33
N ARG A 50 6.07 3.26 -2.05
CA ARG A 50 5.91 2.19 -1.05
C ARG A 50 4.46 1.74 -0.94
N VAL A 51 3.52 2.69 -0.81
CA VAL A 51 2.10 2.38 -0.59
C VAL A 51 1.48 1.73 -1.83
N LEU A 52 1.74 2.25 -3.02
CA LEU A 52 1.23 1.65 -4.27
C LEU A 52 1.85 0.27 -4.54
N THR A 53 3.13 0.09 -4.21
CA THR A 53 3.81 -1.21 -4.30
C THR A 53 3.13 -2.25 -3.39
N GLN A 54 2.79 -1.87 -2.15
CA GLN A 54 2.05 -2.77 -1.25
C GLN A 54 0.63 -3.08 -1.77
N CYS A 55 -0.06 -2.10 -2.34
CA CYS A 55 -1.39 -2.29 -2.94
C CYS A 55 -1.34 -3.40 -4.02
N LEU A 56 -0.39 -3.30 -4.94
CA LEU A 56 -0.24 -4.23 -6.05
C LEU A 56 0.23 -5.62 -5.61
N PHE A 57 1.29 -5.72 -4.79
CA PHE A 57 1.80 -7.03 -4.39
C PHE A 57 0.90 -7.79 -3.43
N LYS A 58 0.09 -7.08 -2.63
CA LYS A 58 -0.79 -7.71 -1.65
C LYS A 58 -2.22 -7.85 -2.15
N GLY A 59 -2.56 -7.26 -3.29
CA GLY A 59 -3.93 -7.24 -3.83
C GLY A 59 -4.93 -6.67 -2.82
N ARG A 60 -4.52 -5.64 -2.07
CA ARG A 60 -5.27 -5.11 -0.91
C ARG A 60 -5.31 -3.58 -0.95
N PRO A 61 -6.40 -2.96 -0.47
CA PRO A 61 -6.55 -1.51 -0.47
C PRO A 61 -5.51 -0.82 0.41
N VAL A 62 -5.24 0.44 0.10
CA VAL A 62 -4.29 1.31 0.79
C VAL A 62 -4.89 2.68 1.07
N TYR A 63 -4.26 3.46 1.95
CA TYR A 63 -4.69 4.82 2.28
C TYR A 63 -3.55 5.83 2.07
N ILE A 64 -3.82 6.92 1.36
CA ILE A 64 -2.91 8.06 1.25
C ILE A 64 -3.64 9.31 1.73
N GLY A 65 -3.15 9.89 2.82
CA GLY A 65 -3.59 11.20 3.31
C GLY A 65 -2.76 12.30 2.66
N LEU A 66 -3.39 13.17 1.87
CA LEU A 66 -2.77 14.35 1.26
C LEU A 66 -3.47 15.62 1.78
N ALA A 67 -2.70 16.50 2.42
CA ALA A 67 -3.18 17.81 2.83
C ALA A 67 -3.40 18.70 1.61
N VAL A 68 -4.47 19.51 1.61
CA VAL A 68 -4.87 20.29 0.42
C VAL A 68 -3.82 21.33 0.01
N ASP A 69 -3.05 21.86 0.95
CA ASP A 69 -1.94 22.78 0.67
C ASP A 69 -0.72 22.08 0.03
N LEU A 70 -0.68 20.76 0.04
CA LEU A 70 0.39 19.96 -0.56
C LEU A 70 0.04 19.45 -1.95
N SER A 71 -1.21 19.55 -2.42
CA SER A 71 -1.58 19.04 -3.75
C SER A 71 -0.92 19.82 -4.89
N ASP A 72 -0.75 21.13 -4.69
CA ASP A 72 -0.15 22.04 -5.66
C ASP A 72 1.30 22.38 -5.31
N TYR A 73 1.88 21.68 -4.32
CA TYR A 73 3.23 21.95 -3.86
C TYR A 73 4.25 21.20 -4.71
N GLU A 74 5.10 21.96 -5.42
CA GLU A 74 6.20 21.40 -6.21
C GLU A 74 7.38 21.02 -5.32
N ILE A 75 8.01 19.89 -5.63
CA ILE A 75 9.24 19.42 -5.01
C ILE A 75 10.31 19.25 -6.08
N ASP A 76 11.53 19.65 -5.75
CA ASP A 76 12.68 19.36 -6.59
C ASP A 76 13.03 17.88 -6.45
N VAL A 77 12.98 17.15 -7.56
CA VAL A 77 13.37 15.75 -7.63
C VAL A 77 14.48 15.62 -8.65
N ASP A 78 15.57 14.94 -8.27
CA ASP A 78 16.61 14.56 -9.21
C ASP A 78 16.00 13.64 -10.29
N PRO A 79 15.96 14.03 -11.58
CA PRO A 79 15.38 13.22 -12.64
C PRO A 79 16.02 11.82 -12.75
N SER A 80 17.29 11.67 -12.35
CA SER A 80 18.00 10.38 -12.35
C SER A 80 17.56 9.45 -11.21
N SER A 81 16.93 10.01 -10.18
CA SER A 81 16.38 9.25 -9.04
C SER A 81 14.99 8.68 -9.33
N ILE A 82 14.27 9.22 -10.33
CA ILE A 82 12.95 8.72 -10.73
C ILE A 82 13.12 7.41 -11.48
N LYS A 83 12.59 6.34 -10.88
CA LYS A 83 12.59 5.00 -11.47
C LYS A 83 11.15 4.51 -11.60
N PRO A 84 10.84 3.67 -12.61
CA PRO A 84 9.57 2.97 -12.62
C PRO A 84 9.38 2.17 -11.33
N LEU A 85 8.13 2.07 -10.87
CA LEU A 85 7.78 1.27 -9.70
C LEU A 85 8.29 -0.16 -9.89
N ASN A 86 9.05 -0.68 -8.92
CA ASN A 86 9.58 -2.04 -9.01
C ASN A 86 8.49 -3.06 -8.71
N LEU A 87 7.91 -3.62 -9.77
CA LEU A 87 6.86 -4.64 -9.71
C LEU A 87 7.39 -6.07 -9.87
N SER A 88 8.70 -6.27 -9.69
CA SER A 88 9.31 -7.59 -9.80
C SER A 88 8.80 -8.51 -8.70
N LEU A 89 8.21 -9.64 -9.07
CA LEU A 89 7.73 -10.62 -8.10
C LEU A 89 8.91 -11.24 -7.33
N VAL A 90 8.73 -11.34 -6.01
CA VAL A 90 9.65 -12.12 -5.17
C VAL A 90 9.44 -13.59 -5.51
N HIS A 91 10.52 -14.27 -5.87
CA HIS A 91 10.46 -15.70 -6.16
C HIS A 91 10.32 -16.48 -4.86
N ASN A 92 9.52 -17.55 -4.88
CA ASN A 92 9.45 -18.48 -3.77
C ASN A 92 10.85 -19.06 -3.48
N PRO A 93 11.19 -19.34 -2.20
CA PRO A 93 12.41 -20.05 -1.87
C PRO A 93 12.51 -21.36 -2.67
N LYS A 94 13.67 -21.63 -3.27
CA LYS A 94 13.84 -22.75 -4.23
C LYS A 94 13.45 -24.10 -3.60
N ASP A 95 13.90 -24.33 -2.38
CA ASP A 95 13.68 -25.60 -1.68
C ASP A 95 12.20 -25.79 -1.32
N GLU A 96 11.53 -24.73 -0.86
CA GLU A 96 10.09 -24.75 -0.56
C GLU A 96 9.25 -24.94 -1.83
N HIS A 97 9.60 -24.24 -2.91
CA HIS A 97 8.96 -24.40 -4.21
C HIS A 97 9.08 -25.84 -4.70
N GLN A 98 10.30 -26.40 -4.67
CA GLN A 98 10.56 -27.74 -5.16
C GLN A 98 9.79 -28.78 -4.32
N ALA A 99 9.81 -28.65 -2.99
CA ALA A 99 9.08 -29.54 -2.11
C ALA A 99 7.56 -29.48 -2.34
N ALA A 100 6.99 -28.28 -2.51
CA ALA A 100 5.57 -28.13 -2.82
C ALA A 100 5.21 -28.76 -4.17
N LEU A 101 6.03 -28.53 -5.18
CA LEU A 101 5.83 -29.07 -6.53
C LEU A 101 5.88 -30.60 -6.54
N GLU A 102 6.88 -31.21 -5.91
CA GLU A 102 7.02 -32.66 -5.82
C GLU A 102 5.80 -33.32 -5.14
N ASN A 103 5.36 -32.75 -4.02
CA ASN A 103 4.18 -33.23 -3.29
C ASN A 103 2.91 -33.16 -4.13
N VAL A 104 2.67 -32.02 -4.80
CA VAL A 104 1.49 -31.86 -5.67
C VAL A 104 1.56 -32.84 -6.85
N LEU A 105 2.73 -33.00 -7.47
CA LEU A 105 2.91 -33.92 -8.60
C LEU A 105 2.69 -35.39 -8.21
N ASP A 106 3.13 -35.81 -7.03
CA ASP A 106 2.90 -37.17 -6.53
C ASP A 106 1.39 -37.44 -6.33
N LEU A 107 0.67 -36.50 -5.71
CA LEU A 107 -0.78 -36.60 -5.54
C LEU A 107 -1.53 -36.63 -6.88
N VAL A 108 -1.13 -35.76 -7.82
CA VAL A 108 -1.69 -35.69 -9.17
C VAL A 108 -1.48 -37.01 -9.92
N LYS A 109 -0.28 -37.61 -9.86
CA LYS A 109 0.03 -38.88 -10.54
C LYS A 109 -0.79 -40.06 -10.02
N LYS A 110 -1.13 -40.05 -8.73
CA LYS A 110 -1.90 -41.12 -8.08
C LYS A 110 -3.41 -40.96 -8.26
N ALA A 111 -3.88 -39.78 -8.65
CA ALA A 111 -5.30 -39.49 -8.80
C ALA A 111 -5.86 -40.05 -10.11
N GLU A 112 -7.00 -40.72 -10.05
CA GLU A 112 -7.71 -41.22 -11.25
C GLU A 112 -8.53 -40.13 -11.95
N ARG A 113 -8.99 -39.12 -11.20
CA ARG A 113 -9.79 -37.99 -11.68
C ARG A 113 -9.38 -36.71 -10.96
N ILE A 114 -9.08 -35.68 -11.74
CA ILE A 114 -8.60 -34.38 -11.23
C ILE A 114 -9.59 -33.31 -11.66
N ILE A 115 -9.99 -32.47 -10.70
CA ILE A 115 -10.85 -31.31 -10.93
C ILE A 115 -10.08 -30.09 -10.43
N ALA A 116 -9.93 -29.08 -11.29
CA ALA A 116 -9.42 -27.78 -10.90
C ALA A 116 -10.60 -26.84 -10.66
N ILE A 117 -10.71 -26.29 -9.46
CA ILE A 117 -11.68 -25.25 -9.12
C ILE A 117 -10.92 -23.93 -9.08
N VAL A 118 -11.38 -22.96 -9.86
CA VAL A 118 -10.83 -21.60 -9.87
C VAL A 118 -11.77 -20.73 -9.05
N ASP A 119 -11.21 -20.01 -8.08
CA ASP A 119 -11.93 -19.01 -7.28
C ASP A 119 -11.66 -17.61 -7.82
N ALA A 120 -12.62 -16.69 -7.64
CA ALA A 120 -12.61 -15.34 -8.21
C ALA A 120 -12.13 -14.27 -7.21
#